data_AF-A0A8T1AK62-F1
#
_entry.id   AF-A0A8T1AK62-F1
#
_cell.length_a   1.000
_cell.length_b   1.000
_cell.length_c   1.000
_cell.angle_alpha   90.00
_cell.angle_beta   90.00
_cell.angle_gamma   90.00
#
_symmetry.space_group_name_H-M   'P 1'
#
loop_
_entity.id
_entity.type
_entity.pdbx_description
1 polymer ?
#
loop_
_entity_poly.entity_id
_entity_poly.type
_entity_poly.pdbx_seq_one_letter_code
_entity_poly.pdbx_strand_id
1 'polypeptide(L)'
;MRFSGKIALAVASSGTASLLLMGGRTAHSTFKIPLKLNDTSTCSIYKQSQLKGLIQKASLVIWDEEPMAHRHAFEAVDRSLRDLMDNDDGPFGGKEFVLSGDFRQILSVVVRGTPAQTIDACLKSSTLWPKFQQLHLSENMRVMSAQNESAATAFFGVSSSSGRGETRDQSGPWTGLYQDTEEHADREPGGGTV
;
A
#
# COMPACT_ATOMS: atom_id res chain seq x y z
N MET A 1 3.70 -14.56 2.07
CA MET A 1 3.22 -15.25 0.86
C MET A 1 4.40 -15.63 -0.04
N ARG A 2 4.21 -16.53 -1.02
CA ARG A 2 5.20 -16.75 -2.09
C ARG A 2 4.67 -16.13 -3.37
N PHE A 3 5.45 -15.28 -4.00
CA PHE A 3 5.15 -14.68 -5.29
C PHE A 3 6.32 -15.00 -6.22
N SER A 4 6.05 -15.72 -7.32
CA SER A 4 7.06 -16.15 -8.30
C SER A 4 8.29 -16.83 -7.66
N GLY A 5 8.07 -17.74 -6.70
CA GLY A 5 9.12 -18.46 -5.97
C GLY A 5 9.83 -17.66 -4.87
N LYS A 6 9.68 -16.32 -4.85
CA LYS A 6 10.26 -15.41 -3.86
C LYS A 6 9.30 -15.17 -2.69
N ILE A 7 9.83 -14.73 -1.55
CA ILE A 7 9.03 -14.42 -0.37
C ILE A 7 8.56 -12.98 -0.45
N ALA A 8 7.26 -12.78 -0.26
CA ALA A 8 6.68 -11.45 -0.10
C ALA A 8 5.97 -11.33 1.25
N LEU A 9 6.10 -10.16 1.86
CA LEU A 9 5.53 -9.81 3.16
C LEU A 9 4.36 -8.85 2.93
N ALA A 10 3.16 -9.24 3.37
CA ALA A 10 1.99 -8.38 3.28
C ALA A 10 1.66 -7.84 4.69
N VAL A 11 1.51 -6.53 4.81
CA VAL A 11 1.15 -5.84 6.05
C VAL A 11 0.05 -4.82 5.79
N ALA A 12 -0.73 -4.48 6.81
CA ALA A 12 -1.72 -3.40 6.73
C ALA A 12 -1.52 -2.36 7.85
N SER A 13 -1.97 -1.12 7.65
CA SER A 13 -1.92 -0.10 8.69
C SER A 13 -2.85 -0.40 9.87
N SER A 14 -4.06 -0.92 9.59
CA SER A 14 -5.07 -1.29 10.58
C SER A 14 -5.19 -2.80 10.82
N GLY A 15 -5.67 -3.16 12.02
CA GLY A 15 -6.01 -4.54 12.37
C GLY A 15 -7.11 -5.11 11.47
N THR A 16 -8.12 -4.30 11.14
CA THR A 16 -9.25 -4.73 10.29
C THR A 16 -8.80 -5.06 8.87
N ALA A 17 -7.97 -4.21 8.26
CA ALA A 17 -7.42 -4.47 6.94
C ALA A 17 -6.45 -5.67 6.92
N SER A 18 -5.73 -5.90 8.02
CA SER A 18 -4.85 -7.06 8.09
C SER A 18 -5.61 -8.39 7.98
N LEU A 19 -6.91 -8.45 8.33
CA LEU A 19 -7.72 -9.66 8.19
C LEU A 19 -7.93 -10.07 6.72
N LEU A 20 -7.84 -9.12 5.79
CA LEU A 20 -7.98 -9.35 4.36
C LEU A 20 -6.68 -9.86 3.72
N LEU A 21 -5.55 -9.73 4.42
CA LEU A 21 -4.26 -10.21 3.98
C LEU A 21 -4.03 -11.65 4.47
N MET A 22 -3.54 -12.53 3.60
CA MET A 22 -3.22 -13.91 3.97
C MET A 22 -2.14 -13.95 5.07
N GLY A 23 -2.53 -14.35 6.28
CA GLY A 23 -1.66 -14.32 7.46
C GLY A 23 -1.35 -12.91 7.96
N GLY A 24 -2.26 -11.96 7.68
CA GLY A 24 -2.03 -10.54 7.83
C GLY A 24 -1.71 -10.12 9.26
N ARG A 25 -0.75 -9.21 9.33
CA ARG A 25 -0.30 -8.54 10.54
C ARG A 25 -0.26 -7.06 10.27
N THR A 26 -0.46 -6.26 11.30
CA THR A 26 -0.33 -4.81 11.14
C THR A 26 1.13 -4.44 10.92
N ALA A 27 1.41 -3.37 10.17
CA ALA A 27 2.75 -2.83 9.97
C ALA A 27 3.42 -2.49 11.30
N HIS A 28 2.66 -1.94 12.26
CA HIS A 28 3.12 -1.69 13.62
C HIS A 28 3.62 -2.96 14.31
N SER A 29 2.87 -4.06 14.22
CA SER A 29 3.25 -5.33 14.86
C SER A 29 4.40 -6.04 14.13
N THR A 30 4.45 -5.92 12.81
CA THR A 30 5.43 -6.57 11.93
C THR A 30 6.77 -5.88 11.99
N PHE A 31 6.81 -4.55 11.90
CA PHE A 31 8.06 -3.79 11.98
C PHE A 31 8.40 -3.36 13.39
N LYS A 32 7.51 -3.51 14.39
CA LYS A 32 7.73 -2.98 15.75
C LYS A 32 7.95 -1.46 15.73
N ILE A 33 7.07 -0.77 15.01
CA ILE A 33 7.05 0.69 14.90
C ILE A 33 6.75 1.27 16.30
N PRO A 34 7.58 2.18 16.82
CA PRO A 34 7.31 2.86 18.09
C PRO A 34 6.00 3.66 18.05
N LEU A 35 5.31 3.77 19.19
CA LEU A 35 4.10 4.60 19.30
C LEU A 35 4.40 6.11 19.28
N LYS A 36 5.60 6.49 19.76
CA LYS A 36 6.08 7.87 19.71
C LYS A 36 7.11 7.95 18.60
N LEU A 37 6.76 8.66 17.53
CA LEU A 37 7.58 8.80 16.34
C LEU A 37 8.11 10.23 16.23
N ASN A 38 9.33 10.34 15.70
CA ASN A 38 10.02 11.57 15.38
C ASN A 38 10.95 11.34 14.18
N ASP A 39 11.58 12.42 13.71
CA ASP A 39 12.49 12.40 12.57
C ASP A 39 13.69 11.45 12.75
N THR A 40 14.02 11.00 13.95
CA THR A 40 15.16 10.09 14.25
C THR A 40 14.74 8.66 14.63
N SER A 41 13.44 8.36 14.61
CA SER A 41 12.90 7.10 15.09
C SER A 41 13.30 5.90 14.23
N THR A 42 13.63 4.79 14.89
CA THR A 42 13.89 3.50 14.25
C THR A 42 12.98 2.42 14.84
N CYS A 43 12.83 1.34 14.09
CA CYS A 43 12.00 0.20 14.43
C CYS A 43 12.82 -0.83 15.21
N SER A 44 12.20 -1.48 16.20
CA SER A 44 12.90 -2.46 17.07
C SER A 44 13.01 -3.87 16.45
N ILE A 45 13.26 -3.95 15.13
CA ILE A 45 13.32 -5.21 14.37
C ILE A 45 14.54 -6.06 14.79
N TYR A 46 15.64 -5.40 15.19
CA TYR A 46 16.92 -6.00 15.53
C TYR A 46 16.87 -7.06 16.63
N LYS A 47 15.89 -6.97 17.54
CA LYS A 47 15.82 -7.82 18.73
C LYS A 47 15.20 -9.20 18.47
N GLN A 48 14.57 -9.43 17.31
CA GLN A 48 13.90 -10.71 17.00
C GLN A 48 14.53 -11.41 15.80
N SER A 49 15.28 -12.49 16.05
CA SER A 49 16.01 -13.24 15.02
C SER A 49 15.11 -13.84 13.93
N GLN A 50 13.92 -14.33 14.30
CA GLN A 50 13.00 -14.94 13.33
C GLN A 50 12.39 -13.92 12.36
N LEU A 51 11.93 -12.78 12.87
CA LEU A 51 11.36 -11.70 12.07
C LEU A 51 12.44 -11.06 11.18
N LYS A 52 13.63 -10.81 11.73
CA LYS A 52 14.82 -10.38 10.96
C LYS A 52 15.08 -11.32 9.79
N GLY A 53 15.16 -12.63 10.03
CA GLY A 53 15.39 -13.62 8.98
C GLY A 53 14.28 -13.64 7.92
N LEU A 54 13.02 -13.41 8.31
CA LEU A 54 11.91 -13.32 7.37
C LEU A 54 12.01 -12.09 6.47
N ILE A 55 12.28 -10.92 7.05
CA ILE A 55 12.42 -9.65 6.32
C ILE A 55 13.64 -9.70 5.39
N GLN A 56 14.76 -10.26 5.84
CA GLN A 56 15.96 -10.41 5.01
C GLN A 56 15.71 -11.30 3.79
N LYS A 57 14.94 -12.39 3.95
CA LYS A 57 14.56 -13.30 2.86
C LYS A 57 13.44 -12.76 1.97
N ALA A 58 12.63 -11.83 2.47
CA ALA A 58 11.60 -11.19 1.66
C ALA A 58 12.25 -10.34 0.57
N SER A 59 11.73 -10.43 -0.65
CA SER A 59 12.13 -9.56 -1.76
C SER A 59 11.16 -8.38 -1.94
N LEU A 60 9.91 -8.58 -1.54
CA LEU A 60 8.80 -7.64 -1.73
C LEU A 60 8.04 -7.43 -0.41
N VAL A 61 7.70 -6.19 -0.12
CA VAL A 61 6.79 -5.80 0.96
C VAL A 61 5.58 -5.10 0.33
N ILE A 62 4.39 -5.58 0.64
CA ILE A 62 3.13 -4.92 0.29
C ILE A 62 2.55 -4.31 1.57
N TRP A 63 2.32 -3.00 1.56
CA TRP A 63 1.72 -2.28 2.67
C TRP A 63 0.37 -1.72 2.26
N ASP A 64 -0.69 -2.29 2.82
CA ASP A 64 -2.07 -1.86 2.59
C ASP A 64 -2.56 -0.81 3.59
N GLU A 65 -3.42 0.09 3.13
CA GLU A 65 -3.87 1.29 3.84
C GLU A 65 -2.72 2.19 4.32
N GLU A 66 -1.62 2.27 3.57
CA GLU A 66 -0.46 3.09 3.94
C GLU A 66 -0.81 4.57 4.22
N PRO A 67 -1.70 5.27 3.47
CA PRO A 67 -1.98 6.70 3.65
C PRO A 67 -2.43 7.11 5.06
N MET A 68 -2.90 6.14 5.85
CA MET A 68 -3.31 6.34 7.24
C MET A 68 -2.13 6.38 8.22
N ALA A 69 -0.95 5.91 7.81
CA ALA A 69 0.26 5.95 8.62
C ALA A 69 0.87 7.36 8.63
N HIS A 70 1.53 7.71 9.73
CA HIS A 70 2.28 8.95 9.83
C HIS A 70 3.60 8.81 9.07
N ARG A 71 4.08 9.86 8.37
CA ARG A 71 5.34 9.81 7.58
C ARG A 71 6.54 9.26 8.35
N HIS A 72 6.70 9.63 9.62
CA HIS A 72 7.78 9.11 10.47
C HIS A 72 7.70 7.61 10.73
N ALA A 73 6.52 6.99 10.69
CA ALA A 73 6.40 5.54 10.78
C ALA A 73 7.04 4.90 9.56
N PHE A 74 6.74 5.46 8.39
CA PHE A 74 7.26 5.02 7.11
C PHE A 74 8.78 5.23 7.00
N GLU A 75 9.27 6.41 7.37
CA GLU A 75 10.70 6.75 7.41
C GLU A 75 11.48 5.93 8.44
N ALA A 76 10.85 5.61 9.58
CA ALA A 76 11.45 4.71 10.57
C ALA A 76 11.61 3.29 10.02
N VAL A 77 10.66 2.79 9.22
CA VAL A 77 10.76 1.50 8.54
C VAL A 77 11.90 1.52 7.52
N ASP A 78 11.97 2.54 6.65
CA ASP A 78 13.05 2.71 5.67
C ASP A 78 14.44 2.63 6.31
N ARG A 79 14.69 3.46 7.33
CA ARG A 79 15.99 3.48 8.03
C ARG A 79 16.34 2.16 8.67
N SER A 80 15.36 1.52 9.29
CA SER A 80 15.60 0.24 9.97
C SER A 80 15.88 -0.87 8.97
N LEU A 81 15.29 -0.82 7.78
CA LEU A 81 15.57 -1.79 6.73
C LEU A 81 16.92 -1.55 6.05
N ARG A 82 17.33 -0.30 5.85
CA ARG A 82 18.68 0.01 5.36
C ARG A 82 19.76 -0.56 6.28
N ASP A 83 19.65 -0.30 7.57
CA ASP A 83 20.58 -0.82 8.58
C ASP A 83 20.47 -2.35 8.73
N LEU A 84 19.28 -2.94 8.64
CA LEU A 84 19.11 -4.40 8.70
C LEU A 84 19.74 -5.13 7.50
N MET A 85 19.72 -4.48 6.33
CA MET A 85 20.25 -5.01 5.07
C MET A 85 21.70 -4.60 4.81
N ASP A 86 22.27 -3.74 5.66
CA ASP A 86 23.59 -3.11 5.46
C ASP A 86 23.70 -2.48 4.05
N ASN A 87 22.66 -1.74 3.68
CA ASN A 87 22.51 -1.14 2.35
C ASN A 87 21.87 0.25 2.45
N ASP A 88 22.69 1.28 2.39
CA ASP A 88 22.28 2.68 2.41
C ASP A 88 22.10 3.30 1.01
N ASP A 89 22.47 2.59 -0.05
CA ASP A 89 22.47 3.10 -1.43
C ASP A 89 21.06 3.30 -1.99
N GLY A 90 20.04 2.68 -1.38
CA GLY A 90 18.67 2.70 -1.86
C GLY A 90 17.60 2.74 -0.75
N PRO A 91 16.36 3.11 -1.09
CA PRO A 91 15.25 3.03 -0.13
C PRO A 91 15.04 1.59 0.35
N PHE A 92 14.63 1.45 1.62
CA PHE A 92 14.29 0.19 2.29
C PHE A 92 15.38 -0.90 2.21
N GLY A 93 16.66 -0.52 2.13
CA GLY A 93 17.75 -1.49 2.03
C GLY A 93 17.73 -2.31 0.74
N GLY A 94 17.18 -1.75 -0.34
CA GLY A 94 17.04 -2.40 -1.64
C GLY A 94 15.86 -3.38 -1.73
N LYS A 95 14.94 -3.38 -0.76
CA LYS A 95 13.69 -4.13 -0.84
C LYS A 95 12.68 -3.44 -1.73
N GLU A 96 11.92 -4.24 -2.47
CA GLU A 96 10.80 -3.73 -3.24
C GLU A 96 9.62 -3.46 -2.31
N PHE A 97 9.00 -2.29 -2.46
CA PHE A 97 7.86 -1.84 -1.68
C PHE A 97 6.70 -1.48 -2.60
N VAL A 98 5.54 -2.05 -2.34
CA VAL A 98 4.28 -1.69 -2.97
C VAL A 98 3.37 -1.15 -1.88
N LEU A 99 2.93 0.09 -2.05
CA LEU A 99 1.99 0.73 -1.14
C LEU A 99 0.62 0.71 -1.81
N SER A 100 -0.39 0.21 -1.10
CA SER A 100 -1.79 0.29 -1.52
C SER A 100 -2.58 1.13 -0.51
N GLY A 101 -3.53 1.89 -1.03
CA GLY A 101 -4.42 2.72 -0.22
C GLY A 101 -5.05 3.83 -1.03
N ASP A 102 -6.12 4.38 -0.49
CA ASP A 102 -6.83 5.51 -1.07
C ASP A 102 -6.51 6.77 -0.26
N PHE A 103 -5.71 7.67 -0.84
CA PHE A 103 -5.38 8.96 -0.22
C PHE A 103 -6.59 9.90 -0.10
N ARG A 104 -7.72 9.58 -0.76
CA ARG A 104 -8.98 10.30 -0.64
C ARG A 104 -9.83 9.81 0.54
N GLN A 105 -9.51 8.64 1.14
CA GLN A 105 -10.32 8.08 2.22
C GLN A 105 -10.07 8.78 3.55
N ILE A 106 -8.87 8.77 4.15
CA ILE A 106 -8.57 9.50 5.40
C ILE A 106 -7.06 9.79 5.51
N LEU A 107 -6.68 11.06 5.73
CA LEU A 107 -5.28 11.45 6.03
C LEU A 107 -4.85 10.97 7.42
N SER A 108 -3.54 10.85 7.65
CA SER A 108 -2.95 10.55 8.96
C SER A 108 -3.56 11.45 10.06
N VAL A 109 -4.21 10.86 11.06
CA VAL A 109 -4.93 11.61 12.10
C VAL A 109 -3.93 12.23 13.09
N VAL A 110 -3.78 13.56 13.04
CA VAL A 110 -3.03 14.32 14.07
C VAL A 110 -4.02 14.85 15.11
N VAL A 111 -4.07 14.24 16.29
CA VAL A 111 -4.99 14.63 17.36
C VAL A 111 -4.70 16.07 17.78
N ARG A 112 -5.68 16.96 17.61
CA ARG A 112 -5.57 18.42 17.88
C ARG A 112 -4.54 19.14 17.00
N GLY A 113 -4.19 18.59 15.84
CA GLY A 113 -3.27 19.18 14.88
C GLY A 113 -3.91 20.32 14.07
N THR A 114 -3.08 21.26 13.65
CA THR A 114 -3.42 22.24 12.61
C THR A 114 -3.42 21.58 11.22
N PRO A 115 -4.07 22.18 10.19
CA PRO A 115 -4.01 21.65 8.83
C PRO A 115 -2.59 21.46 8.31
N ALA A 116 -1.67 22.37 8.65
CA ALA A 116 -0.26 22.25 8.28
C ALA A 116 0.41 21.01 8.91
N GLN A 117 0.10 20.71 10.18
CA GLN A 117 0.61 19.52 10.86
C GLN A 117 0.02 18.23 10.27
N THR A 118 -1.25 18.25 9.85
CA THR A 118 -1.86 17.11 9.16
C THR A 118 -1.16 16.85 7.81
N ILE A 119 -0.90 17.88 7.02
CA ILE A 119 -0.17 17.77 5.75
C ILE A 119 1.26 17.26 5.99
N ASP A 120 1.95 17.82 7.00
CA ASP A 120 3.30 17.37 7.36
C ASP A 120 3.33 15.90 7.82
N ALA A 121 2.26 15.40 8.44
CA ALA A 121 2.17 14.01 8.85
C ALA A 121 1.90 13.03 7.69
N CYS A 122 1.43 13.50 6.54
CA CYS A 122 1.05 12.65 5.40
C CYS A 122 2.25 12.00 4.73
N LEU A 123 2.11 10.81 4.15
CA LEU A 123 3.21 10.19 3.40
C LEU A 123 3.78 11.10 2.29
N LYS A 124 2.93 11.90 1.63
CA LYS A 124 3.35 12.80 0.53
C LYS A 124 4.40 13.84 0.93
N SER A 125 4.51 14.18 2.22
CA SER A 125 5.54 15.09 2.73
C SER A 125 6.87 14.38 3.01
N SER A 126 6.91 13.05 2.97
CA SER A 126 8.12 12.28 3.19
C SER A 126 9.13 12.46 2.06
N THR A 127 10.40 12.50 2.43
CA THR A 127 11.53 12.51 1.46
C THR A 127 11.60 11.26 0.58
N LEU A 128 10.89 10.18 0.98
CA LEU A 128 10.80 8.94 0.21
C LEU A 128 9.77 9.02 -0.91
N TRP A 129 8.76 9.89 -0.80
CA TRP A 129 7.65 9.97 -1.75
C TRP A 129 8.09 10.17 -3.21
N PRO A 130 9.06 11.06 -3.54
CA PRO A 130 9.53 11.23 -4.91
C PRO A 130 10.20 9.99 -5.53
N LYS A 131 10.57 8.99 -4.72
CA LYS A 131 11.19 7.75 -5.18
C LYS A 131 10.16 6.70 -5.61
N PHE A 132 8.87 6.93 -5.34
CA PHE A 132 7.80 6.00 -5.70
C PHE A 132 7.28 6.28 -7.10
N GLN A 133 7.06 5.21 -7.87
CA GLN A 133 6.26 5.26 -9.08
C GLN A 133 4.77 5.21 -8.72
N GLN A 134 4.00 6.04 -9.40
CA GLN A 134 2.53 6.13 -9.30
C GLN A 134 1.91 5.56 -10.61
N LEU A 135 0.75 4.88 -10.61
CA LEU A 135 0.21 4.17 -11.81
C LEU A 135 -1.30 3.76 -11.80
N HIS A 136 -2.11 4.35 -12.62
CA HIS A 136 -3.51 4.52 -12.26
C HIS A 136 -4.47 3.27 -12.42
N LEU A 137 -4.95 2.66 -11.30
CA LEU A 137 -5.99 1.59 -11.25
C LEU A 137 -7.40 2.09 -11.63
N SER A 138 -7.81 1.93 -12.89
CA SER A 138 -8.99 2.62 -13.43
C SER A 138 -10.36 1.97 -13.36
N GLU A 139 -10.40 0.69 -13.00
CA GLU A 139 -11.62 -0.08 -13.02
C GLU A 139 -12.07 -0.43 -11.60
N ASN A 140 -13.24 0.08 -11.22
CA ASN A 140 -13.85 -0.27 -9.94
C ASN A 140 -14.65 -1.57 -10.08
N MET A 141 -14.00 -2.68 -9.76
CA MET A 141 -14.60 -4.01 -9.86
C MET A 141 -15.85 -4.19 -8.97
N ARG A 142 -15.97 -3.45 -7.85
CA ARG A 142 -17.15 -3.49 -6.96
C ARG A 142 -18.39 -2.90 -7.64
N VAL A 143 -18.22 -1.80 -8.37
CA VAL A 143 -19.32 -1.16 -9.12
C VAL A 143 -19.70 -2.02 -10.32
N MET A 144 -18.71 -2.60 -11.01
CA MET A 144 -18.98 -3.49 -12.15
C MET A 144 -19.71 -4.77 -11.73
N SER A 145 -19.38 -5.37 -10.58
CA SER A 145 -20.11 -6.53 -10.07
C SER A 145 -21.56 -6.19 -9.71
N ALA A 146 -21.81 -5.00 -9.14
CA ALA A 146 -23.15 -4.54 -8.77
C ALA A 146 -24.03 -4.19 -9.98
N GLN A 147 -23.46 -3.70 -11.09
CA GLN A 147 -24.21 -3.47 -12.34
C GLN A 147 -24.65 -4.79 -13.02
N ASN A 148 -23.92 -5.87 -12.79
CA ASN A 148 -24.29 -7.21 -13.24
C ASN A 148 -25.28 -7.93 -12.29
N GLU A 149 -25.66 -7.32 -11.16
CA GLU A 149 -26.60 -7.91 -10.19
C GLU A 149 -28.10 -7.72 -10.56
N SER A 150 -28.43 -7.20 -11.75
CA SER A 150 -29.72 -7.58 -12.38
C SER A 150 -29.75 -9.03 -12.86
N ALA A 151 -28.68 -9.80 -12.65
CA ALA A 151 -28.63 -11.26 -12.80
C ALA A 151 -28.40 -12.02 -11.48
N ALA A 152 -28.73 -11.43 -10.32
CA ALA A 152 -28.58 -12.05 -8.99
C ALA A 152 -29.60 -13.20 -8.69
N THR A 153 -30.00 -13.98 -9.68
CA THR A 153 -30.79 -15.22 -9.50
C THR A 153 -30.00 -16.50 -9.85
N ALA A 154 -28.77 -16.39 -10.36
CA ALA A 154 -28.00 -17.56 -10.80
C ALA A 154 -26.90 -18.02 -9.82
N PHE A 155 -26.86 -17.55 -8.56
CA PHE A 155 -25.77 -17.88 -7.61
C PHE A 155 -26.00 -19.11 -6.72
N PHE A 156 -27.11 -19.83 -6.84
CA PHE A 156 -27.38 -21.06 -6.07
C PHE A 156 -27.37 -22.36 -6.88
N GLY A 157 -26.99 -22.34 -8.15
CA GLY A 157 -26.97 -23.54 -8.99
C GLY A 157 -25.80 -23.57 -9.95
N VAL A 158 -24.69 -24.18 -9.53
CA VAL A 158 -23.83 -25.10 -10.30
C VAL A 158 -22.52 -25.26 -9.51
N SER A 159 -22.54 -26.20 -8.57
CA SER A 159 -21.37 -27.03 -8.28
C SER A 159 -21.28 -28.06 -9.39
N SER A 160 -20.28 -27.98 -10.26
CA SER A 160 -19.49 -29.13 -10.78
C SER A 160 -18.71 -28.79 -12.06
N SER A 161 -17.55 -29.45 -12.18
CA SER A 161 -16.68 -29.65 -13.35
C SER A 161 -15.51 -28.68 -13.59
N SER A 162 -14.34 -29.13 -13.08
CA SER A 162 -13.11 -29.44 -13.83
C SER A 162 -12.76 -28.63 -15.09
N GLY A 163 -11.56 -28.03 -15.12
CA GLY A 163 -10.93 -27.60 -16.38
C GLY A 163 -9.62 -26.83 -16.19
N ARG A 164 -8.50 -27.41 -16.65
CA ARG A 164 -7.14 -26.82 -16.68
C ARG A 164 -7.03 -25.66 -17.67
N GLY A 165 -6.05 -24.76 -17.47
CA GLY A 165 -5.57 -23.82 -18.48
C GLY A 165 -4.22 -23.20 -18.10
N GLU A 166 -3.24 -23.34 -19.00
CA GLU A 166 -1.80 -23.10 -18.81
C GLU A 166 -1.36 -21.62 -18.75
N THR A 167 -0.21 -21.43 -18.10
CA THR A 167 0.61 -20.22 -18.06
C THR A 167 1.27 -19.89 -19.40
N ARG A 168 1.29 -18.60 -19.77
CA ARG A 168 2.31 -18.04 -20.66
C ARG A 168 2.99 -16.84 -20.00
N ASP A 169 4.31 -16.95 -20.00
CA ASP A 169 5.33 -16.06 -19.49
C ASP A 169 5.45 -14.81 -20.39
N GLN A 170 5.53 -13.61 -19.81
CA GLN A 170 6.19 -12.46 -20.45
C GLN A 170 6.88 -11.60 -19.39
N SER A 171 8.20 -11.55 -19.52
CA SER A 171 9.19 -10.84 -18.73
C SER A 171 9.34 -9.36 -19.14
N GLY A 172 9.34 -8.46 -18.17
CA GLY A 172 9.82 -7.08 -18.28
C GLY A 172 9.79 -6.39 -16.91
N PRO A 173 10.84 -5.65 -16.49
CA PRO A 173 10.84 -4.96 -15.20
C PRO A 173 10.03 -3.67 -15.32
N TRP A 174 9.48 -3.20 -14.20
CA TRP A 174 8.79 -1.91 -14.03
C TRP A 174 7.30 -1.86 -14.38
N THR A 175 6.44 -2.18 -13.40
CA THR A 175 5.01 -1.78 -13.38
C THR A 175 4.51 -1.72 -11.92
N GLY A 176 4.38 -0.53 -11.31
CA GLY A 176 3.79 -0.37 -9.95
C GLY A 176 2.64 0.64 -9.86
N LEU A 177 1.39 0.16 -9.64
CA LEU A 177 0.00 0.75 -9.78
C LEU A 177 -0.49 1.75 -8.65
N TYR A 178 -0.80 3.05 -8.90
CA TYR A 178 -1.66 4.09 -8.21
C TYR A 178 -2.66 4.94 -9.10
N GLN A 179 -4.02 5.13 -8.89
CA GLN A 179 -5.07 5.90 -9.71
C GLN A 179 -5.47 7.38 -9.40
N ASP A 180 -5.61 8.20 -10.47
CA ASP A 180 -6.08 9.58 -10.53
C ASP A 180 -7.08 9.72 -11.69
N THR A 181 -8.18 10.43 -11.44
CA THR A 181 -9.21 10.78 -12.42
C THR A 181 -9.31 12.30 -12.44
N GLU A 182 -8.84 12.90 -13.53
CA GLU A 182 -9.24 14.26 -13.91
C GLU A 182 -10.63 14.18 -14.55
N GLU A 183 -11.61 14.86 -13.96
CA GLU A 183 -12.80 15.25 -14.67
C GLU A 183 -12.60 16.70 -15.10
N HIS A 184 -12.49 16.89 -16.41
CA HIS A 184 -12.51 18.20 -17.06
C HIS A 184 -13.74 18.98 -16.58
N ALA A 185 -13.51 20.11 -15.91
CA ALA A 185 -14.57 21.09 -15.69
C ALA A 185 -15.01 21.61 -17.06
N ASP A 186 -16.18 21.17 -17.52
CA ASP A 186 -16.90 21.78 -18.62
C ASP A 186 -17.09 23.28 -18.33
N ARG A 187 -16.34 24.10 -19.06
CA ARG A 187 -16.68 25.48 -19.35
C ARG A 187 -17.57 25.47 -20.58
N GLU A 188 -18.75 26.07 -20.50
CA GLU A 188 -19.47 26.77 -21.59
C GLU A 188 -20.69 27.50 -20.96
N PRO A 189 -21.28 28.53 -21.58
CA PRO A 189 -20.71 29.82 -21.97
C PRO A 189 -21.43 30.99 -21.29
N GLY A 190 -20.86 32.20 -21.43
CA GLY A 190 -21.55 33.44 -21.09
C GLY A 190 -22.83 33.64 -21.91
N GLY A 191 -23.91 34.04 -21.23
CA GLY A 191 -25.10 34.63 -21.82
C GLY A 191 -25.40 35.94 -21.10
N GLY A 192 -25.15 37.07 -21.76
CA GLY A 192 -25.46 38.40 -21.25
C GLY A 192 -26.90 38.85 -21.54
N THR A 193 -27.25 39.97 -20.90
CA THR A 193 -28.40 40.88 -21.11
C THR A 193 -29.78 40.30 -20.77
N VAL A 194 -30.64 41.01 -20.02
CA VAL A 194 -31.00 42.44 -20.14
C VAL A 194 -31.07 43.12 -18.77
#